data_AF-A0A942B676-F1
#
_entry.id   AF-A0A942B676-F1
#
_cell.length_a   1.000
_cell.length_b   1.000
_cell.length_c   1.000
_cell.angle_alpha   90.00
_cell.angle_beta   90.00
_cell.angle_gamma   90.00
#
_symmetry.space_group_name_H-M   'P 1'
#
loop_
_entity.id
_entity.type
_entity.pdbx_description
1 polymer ?
#
loop_
_entity_poly.entity_id
_entity_poly.type
_entity_poly.pdbx_seq_one_letter_code
_entity_poly.pdbx_strand_id
1 'polypeptide(L)'
;MSFRKLIVWQKAMTLVEVVYRDTSKLPETEKFGLQAQMRRAAVSIPSNIAEGYGRSGTNEYLRFLDIAIGSLRELQTQIEISKRLEYLAIDELETASDEVGKLLFSVRKGLLDKRPCSLFSVLYFCQTWMLKQGQMRWGASSGLAASSASVGICSS
;
A
#
# COMPACT_ATOMS: atom_id res chain seq x y z
N MET A 1 20.34 7.25 -3.02
CA MET A 1 19.82 7.40 -1.64
C MET A 1 19.54 5.98 -1.11
N SER A 2 19.85 5.65 0.15
CA SER A 2 19.78 4.26 0.65
C SER A 2 18.50 4.00 1.43
N PHE A 3 17.82 2.87 1.17
CA PHE A 3 16.63 2.44 1.92
C PHE A 3 16.89 2.28 3.43
N ARG A 4 18.16 2.05 3.83
CA ARG A 4 18.57 1.94 5.24
C ARG A 4 18.37 3.23 6.04
N LYS A 5 18.15 4.37 5.37
CA LYS A 5 17.82 5.65 6.00
C LYS A 5 16.32 5.82 6.28
N LEU A 6 15.47 4.92 5.80
CA LEU A 6 14.03 4.97 6.05
C LEU A 6 13.73 4.54 7.49
N ILE A 7 13.10 5.41 8.28
CA ILE A 7 12.71 5.12 9.66
C ILE A 7 11.80 3.88 9.72
N VAL A 8 10.84 3.78 8.80
CA VAL A 8 9.94 2.61 8.71
C VAL A 8 10.71 1.30 8.50
N TRP A 9 11.79 1.33 7.73
CA TRP A 9 12.63 0.15 7.50
C TRP A 9 13.45 -0.20 8.76
N GLN A 10 14.04 0.80 9.43
CA GLN A 10 14.80 0.59 10.67
C GLN A 10 13.91 -0.02 11.76
N LYS A 11 12.70 0.49 11.93
CA LYS A 11 11.71 -0.05 12.88
C LYS A 11 11.25 -1.45 12.50
N ALA A 12 11.07 -1.73 11.20
CA ALA A 12 10.76 -3.07 10.73
C ALA A 12 11.92 -4.05 11.00
N MET A 13 13.19 -3.63 10.93
CA MET A 13 14.32 -4.46 11.33
C MET A 13 14.32 -4.76 12.83
N THR A 14 14.06 -3.76 13.68
CA THR A 14 13.89 -3.99 15.12
C THR A 14 12.75 -4.96 15.41
N LEU A 15 11.62 -4.85 14.70
CA LEU A 15 10.51 -5.81 14.82
C LEU A 15 10.95 -7.24 14.47
N VAL A 16 11.80 -7.44 13.45
CA VAL A 16 12.36 -8.76 13.13
C VAL A 16 13.16 -9.32 14.32
N GLU A 17 14.01 -8.52 14.94
CA GLU A 17 14.81 -8.95 16.10
C GLU A 17 13.91 -9.39 17.27
N VAL A 18 12.88 -8.58 17.59
CA VAL A 18 11.89 -8.89 18.63
C VAL A 18 11.16 -10.20 18.32
N VAL A 19 10.70 -10.39 17.08
CA VAL A 19 10.02 -11.62 16.65
C VAL A 19 10.93 -12.83 16.79
N TYR A 20 12.19 -12.75 16.35
CA TYR A 20 13.12 -13.88 16.46
C TYR A 20 13.39 -14.26 17.91
N ARG A 21 13.61 -13.25 18.77
CA ARG A 21 13.82 -13.41 20.20
C ARG A 21 12.62 -14.06 20.87
N ASP A 22 11.41 -13.57 20.65
CA ASP A 22 10.24 -14.08 21.38
C ASP A 22 9.73 -15.41 20.83
N THR A 23 9.76 -15.60 19.51
CA THR A 23 9.39 -16.90 18.91
C THR A 23 10.34 -18.03 19.30
N SER A 24 11.55 -17.74 19.79
CA SER A 24 12.46 -18.77 20.33
C SER A 24 11.94 -19.44 21.61
N LYS A 25 10.95 -18.82 22.28
CA LYS A 25 10.31 -19.31 23.51
C LYS A 25 9.11 -20.23 23.23
N LEU A 26 8.67 -20.32 21.97
CA LEU A 26 7.56 -21.18 21.58
C LEU A 26 7.89 -22.67 21.81
N PRO A 27 6.88 -23.52 22.06
CA PRO A 27 7.08 -24.97 22.14
C PRO A 27 7.73 -25.54 20.87
N GLU A 28 8.56 -26.59 21.00
CA GLU A 28 9.23 -27.22 19.84
C GLU A 28 8.22 -27.76 18.81
N THR A 29 7.00 -28.13 19.24
CA THR A 29 5.90 -28.54 18.35
C THR A 29 5.49 -27.43 17.36
N GLU A 30 5.73 -26.16 17.69
CA GLU A 30 5.37 -25.00 16.86
C GLU A 30 6.53 -24.50 15.98
N LYS A 31 7.68 -25.19 15.99
CA LYS A 31 8.87 -24.82 15.22
C LYS A 31 8.60 -24.64 13.73
N PHE A 32 7.85 -25.58 13.13
CA PHE A 32 7.42 -25.52 11.74
C PHE A 32 6.04 -24.88 11.55
N GLY A 33 5.34 -24.62 12.67
CA GLY A 33 4.05 -23.94 12.74
C GLY A 33 4.22 -22.44 12.93
N LEU A 34 3.74 -21.93 14.08
CA LEU A 34 3.73 -20.50 14.40
C LEU A 34 5.11 -19.86 14.33
N GLN A 35 6.17 -20.52 14.84
CA GLN A 35 7.51 -19.94 14.84
C GLN A 35 8.01 -19.62 13.42
N ALA A 36 7.91 -20.58 12.51
CA ALA A 36 8.34 -20.40 11.12
C ALA A 36 7.48 -19.38 10.36
N GLN A 37 6.16 -19.36 10.60
CA GLN A 37 5.28 -18.41 9.96
C GLN A 37 5.53 -16.97 10.41
N MET A 38 5.63 -16.73 11.73
CA MET A 38 5.92 -15.41 12.30
C MET A 38 7.26 -14.84 11.80
N ARG A 39 8.31 -15.66 11.78
CA ARG A 39 9.63 -15.22 11.31
C ARG A 39 9.61 -14.85 9.82
N ARG A 40 8.91 -15.64 8.99
CA ARG A 40 8.77 -15.33 7.55
C ARG A 40 7.99 -14.04 7.32
N ALA A 41 6.85 -13.88 8.01
CA ALA A 41 6.04 -12.67 7.94
C ALA A 41 6.85 -11.44 8.38
N ALA A 42 7.56 -11.53 9.51
CA ALA A 42 8.41 -10.45 10.02
C ALA A 42 9.52 -10.05 9.03
N VAL A 43 10.26 -11.00 8.48
CA VAL A 43 11.35 -10.74 7.51
C VAL A 43 10.83 -10.17 6.19
N SER A 44 9.63 -10.57 5.78
CA SER A 44 8.98 -10.09 4.55
C SER A 44 8.73 -8.57 4.61
N ILE A 45 8.42 -8.01 5.78
CA ILE A 45 8.10 -6.57 5.94
C ILE A 45 9.26 -5.65 5.50
N PRO A 46 10.45 -5.68 6.14
CA PRO A 46 11.58 -4.84 5.71
C PRO A 46 12.10 -5.21 4.32
N SER A 47 11.97 -6.47 3.91
CA SER A 47 12.37 -6.92 2.57
C SER A 47 11.54 -6.24 1.48
N ASN A 48 10.21 -6.23 1.61
CA ASN A 48 9.32 -5.56 0.66
C ASN A 48 9.47 -4.03 0.69
N ILE A 49 9.70 -3.42 1.87
CA ILE A 49 10.02 -1.98 1.95
C ILE A 49 11.28 -1.65 1.14
N ALA A 50 12.35 -2.42 1.33
CA ALA A 50 13.62 -2.20 0.65
C ALA A 50 13.50 -2.46 -0.87
N GLU A 51 12.82 -3.54 -1.26
CA GLU A 51 12.60 -3.88 -2.66
C GLU A 51 11.78 -2.81 -3.37
N GLY A 52 10.66 -2.39 -2.77
CA GLY A 52 9.80 -1.34 -3.30
C GLY A 52 10.52 0.00 -3.46
N TYR A 53 11.35 0.38 -2.48
CA TYR A 53 12.16 1.59 -2.55
C TYR A 53 13.16 1.58 -3.73
N GLY A 54 13.62 0.39 -4.13
CA GLY A 54 14.50 0.21 -5.29
C GLY A 54 13.79 0.20 -6.64
N ARG A 55 12.45 0.18 -6.68
CA ARG A 55 11.69 0.15 -7.94
C ARG A 55 11.53 1.55 -8.55
N SER A 56 11.41 1.58 -9.87
CA SER A 56 11.10 2.79 -10.62
C SER A 56 9.60 3.10 -10.53
N GLY A 57 9.26 4.25 -9.95
CA GLY A 57 7.90 4.80 -9.96
C GLY A 57 7.10 4.53 -8.69
N THR A 58 6.26 5.52 -8.35
CA THR A 58 5.45 5.53 -7.12
C THR A 58 4.46 4.37 -7.03
N ASN A 59 3.91 3.92 -8.15
CA ASN A 59 2.93 2.83 -8.16
C ASN A 59 3.55 1.48 -7.77
N GLU A 60 4.75 1.18 -8.27
CA GLU A 60 5.47 -0.03 -7.87
C GLU A 60 5.85 0.03 -6.39
N TYR A 61 6.34 1.18 -5.91
CA TYR A 61 6.65 1.29 -4.48
C TYR A 61 5.40 1.07 -3.61
N LEU A 62 4.26 1.65 -4.00
CA LEU A 62 3.00 1.44 -3.29
C LEU A 62 2.55 -0.04 -3.28
N ARG A 63 2.72 -0.76 -4.40
CA ARG A 63 2.43 -2.20 -4.47
C ARG A 63 3.27 -2.99 -3.46
N PHE A 64 4.56 -2.71 -3.37
CA PHE A 64 5.44 -3.35 -2.38
C PHE A 64 5.10 -2.96 -0.94
N LEU A 65 4.69 -1.72 -0.69
CA LEU A 65 4.19 -1.30 0.63
C LEU A 65 2.90 -2.03 1.00
N ASP A 66 2.00 -2.28 0.04
CA ASP A 66 0.78 -3.06 0.26
C ASP A 66 1.12 -4.52 0.65
N ILE A 67 2.13 -5.13 0.00
CA ILE A 67 2.63 -6.46 0.37
C ILE A 67 3.22 -6.44 1.80
N ALA A 68 4.04 -5.44 2.13
CA ALA A 68 4.60 -5.28 3.47
C ALA A 68 3.51 -5.14 4.54
N ILE A 69 2.44 -4.38 4.25
CA ILE A 69 1.26 -4.26 5.13
C ILE A 69 0.56 -5.61 5.27
N GLY A 70 0.40 -6.38 4.18
CA GLY A 70 -0.16 -7.72 4.23
C GLY A 70 0.63 -8.65 5.17
N SER A 71 1.95 -8.70 5.03
CA SER A 71 2.82 -9.47 5.93
C SER A 71 2.76 -8.98 7.38
N LEU A 72 2.61 -7.67 7.63
CA LEU A 72 2.40 -7.15 8.97
C LEU A 72 1.07 -7.63 9.57
N ARG A 73 -0.02 -7.62 8.81
CA ARG A 73 -1.33 -8.12 9.30
C ARG A 73 -1.31 -9.61 9.62
N GLU A 74 -0.63 -10.39 8.78
CA GLU A 74 -0.39 -11.80 9.03
C GLU A 74 0.38 -12.01 10.36
N LEU A 75 1.49 -11.29 10.54
CA LEU A 75 2.27 -11.33 11.79
C LEU A 75 1.43 -10.94 13.01
N GLN A 76 0.66 -9.85 12.93
CA GLN A 76 -0.22 -9.40 14.02
C GLN A 76 -1.26 -10.45 14.39
N THR A 77 -1.79 -11.17 13.40
CA THR A 77 -2.73 -12.27 13.62
C THR A 77 -2.05 -13.43 14.34
N GLN A 78 -0.82 -13.79 13.97
CA GLN A 78 -0.05 -14.85 14.63
C GLN A 78 0.39 -14.47 16.05
N ILE A 79 0.66 -13.18 16.30
CA ILE A 79 0.90 -12.64 17.65
C ILE A 79 -0.35 -12.85 18.52
N GLU A 80 -1.54 -12.49 18.02
CA GLU A 80 -2.81 -12.69 18.74
C GLU A 80 -3.11 -14.18 18.99
N ILE A 81 -2.82 -15.05 18.01
CA ILE A 81 -2.94 -16.51 18.21
C ILE A 81 -2.00 -16.97 19.34
N SER A 82 -0.75 -16.52 19.33
CA SER A 82 0.24 -16.88 20.35
C SER A 82 -0.17 -16.40 21.76
N LYS A 83 -0.88 -15.26 21.86
CA LYS A 83 -1.49 -14.78 23.12
C LYS A 83 -2.59 -15.71 23.60
N ARG A 84 -3.53 -16.06 22.70
CA ARG A 84 -4.71 -16.88 23.02
C ARG A 84 -4.37 -18.30 23.42
N LEU A 85 -3.27 -18.82 22.87
CA LEU A 85 -2.72 -20.12 23.25
C LEU A 85 -1.77 -20.03 24.47
N GLU A 86 -1.64 -18.84 25.07
CA GLU A 86 -0.78 -18.57 26.23
C GLU A 86 0.70 -18.94 26.01
N TYR A 87 1.15 -18.90 24.75
CA TYR A 87 2.52 -19.26 24.40
C TYR A 87 3.53 -18.14 24.64
N LEU A 88 3.11 -16.89 24.49
CA LEU A 88 3.99 -15.71 24.61
C LEU A 88 3.32 -14.58 25.39
N ALA A 89 4.13 -13.85 26.16
CA ALA A 89 3.79 -12.49 26.56
C ALA A 89 4.04 -11.56 25.37
N ILE A 90 3.03 -10.80 24.95
CA ILE A 90 3.05 -10.13 23.64
C ILE A 90 3.08 -8.61 23.69
N ASP A 91 3.14 -7.97 24.86
CA ASP A 91 3.04 -6.50 24.97
C ASP A 91 4.09 -5.77 24.12
N GLU A 92 5.34 -6.26 24.12
CA GLU A 92 6.41 -5.69 23.31
C GLU A 92 6.22 -5.98 21.81
N LEU A 93 5.75 -7.18 21.46
CA LEU A 93 5.45 -7.59 20.08
C LEU A 93 4.32 -6.75 19.48
N GLU A 94 3.22 -6.58 20.21
CA GLU A 94 2.09 -5.72 19.82
C GLU A 94 2.58 -4.29 19.62
N THR A 95 3.27 -3.72 20.60
CA THR A 95 3.78 -2.34 20.55
C THR A 95 4.70 -2.12 19.35
N ALA A 96 5.66 -3.01 19.12
CA ALA A 96 6.59 -2.92 17.99
C ALA A 96 5.85 -3.08 16.64
N SER A 97 4.90 -4.01 16.54
CA SER A 97 4.13 -4.23 15.32
C SER A 97 3.25 -3.03 14.97
N ASP A 98 2.64 -2.40 15.97
CA ASP A 98 1.78 -1.22 15.80
C ASP A 98 2.58 0.02 15.41
N GLU A 99 3.78 0.20 15.97
CA GLU A 99 4.69 1.26 15.56
C GLU A 99 5.02 1.14 14.07
N VAL A 100 5.42 -0.05 13.62
CA VAL A 100 5.72 -0.32 12.20
C VAL A 100 4.48 -0.09 11.33
N GLY A 101 3.31 -0.53 11.78
CA GLY A 101 2.04 -0.30 11.09
C GLY A 101 1.75 1.18 10.87
N LYS A 102 1.82 2.00 11.92
CA LYS A 102 1.62 3.46 11.84
C LYS A 102 2.56 4.10 10.81
N LEU A 103 3.84 3.72 10.83
CA LEU A 103 4.85 4.24 9.90
C LEU A 103 4.58 3.80 8.45
N LEU A 104 4.25 2.53 8.21
CA LEU A 104 3.90 2.01 6.89
C LEU A 104 2.69 2.74 6.29
N PHE A 105 1.61 2.89 7.07
CA PHE A 105 0.42 3.60 6.62
C PHE A 105 0.71 5.08 6.33
N SER A 106 1.54 5.72 7.15
CA SER A 106 1.94 7.12 6.94
C SER A 106 2.74 7.30 5.64
N VAL A 107 3.75 6.45 5.39
CA VAL A 107 4.54 6.49 4.15
C VAL A 107 3.66 6.25 2.93
N ARG A 108 2.82 5.21 2.98
CA ARG A 108 1.87 4.88 1.89
C ARG A 108 0.92 6.04 1.60
N LYS A 109 0.30 6.61 2.63
CA LYS A 109 -0.60 7.76 2.49
C LYS A 109 0.11 8.96 1.87
N GLY A 110 1.30 9.30 2.36
CA GLY A 110 2.09 10.41 1.83
C GLY A 110 2.50 10.25 0.35
N LEU A 111 2.62 9.01 -0.15
CA LEU A 111 2.85 8.74 -1.56
C LEU A 111 1.58 8.84 -2.41
N LEU A 112 0.43 8.46 -1.86
CA LEU A 112 -0.87 8.60 -2.51
C LEU A 112 -1.26 10.08 -2.67
N ASP A 113 -1.07 10.88 -1.62
CA ASP A 113 -1.41 12.30 -1.59
C ASP A 113 -0.56 13.13 -2.57
N LYS A 114 0.64 12.65 -2.92
CA LYS A 114 1.54 13.30 -3.90
C LYS A 114 1.23 12.94 -5.35
N ARG A 115 0.26 12.05 -5.62
CA ARG A 115 -0.13 11.76 -7.00
C ARG A 115 -0.78 13.01 -7.59
N PRO A 116 -0.36 13.48 -8.78
CA PRO A 116 -1.08 14.55 -9.44
C PRO A 116 -2.52 14.09 -9.65
N CYS A 117 -3.48 14.84 -9.09
CA CYS A 117 -4.89 14.71 -9.41
C CYS A 117 -4.98 14.76 -10.94
N SER A 118 -5.56 13.74 -11.57
CA SER A 118 -5.54 13.64 -13.04
C SER A 118 -6.01 14.96 -13.66
N LEU A 119 -5.44 15.37 -14.79
CA LEU A 119 -5.92 16.56 -15.50
C LEU A 119 -7.43 16.50 -15.76
N PHE A 120 -8.02 15.29 -15.78
CA PHE A 120 -9.46 15.07 -15.81
C PHE A 120 -10.20 15.68 -14.61
N SER A 121 -9.71 15.55 -13.37
CA SER A 121 -10.38 16.13 -12.20
C SER A 121 -10.18 17.64 -12.11
N VAL A 122 -9.01 18.17 -12.51
CA VAL A 122 -8.76 19.62 -12.57
C VAL A 122 -9.59 20.28 -13.67
N LEU A 123 -9.65 19.68 -14.87
CA LEU A 123 -10.48 20.17 -15.97
C LEU A 123 -11.98 20.06 -15.64
N TYR A 124 -12.42 18.97 -15.02
CA TYR A 124 -13.83 18.82 -14.62
C TYR A 124 -14.23 19.80 -13.52
N PHE A 125 -13.36 20.07 -12.54
CA PHE A 125 -13.60 21.14 -11.55
C PHE A 125 -13.56 22.53 -12.19
N CYS A 126 -12.65 22.79 -13.14
CA CYS A 126 -12.57 24.06 -13.84
C CYS A 126 -13.81 24.29 -14.72
N GLN A 127 -14.28 23.27 -15.42
CA GLN A 127 -15.45 23.32 -16.31
C GLN A 127 -16.74 23.51 -15.51
N THR A 128 -16.90 22.81 -14.38
CA THR A 128 -18.06 22.98 -13.49
C THR A 128 -18.04 24.31 -12.72
N TRP A 129 -16.86 24.83 -12.38
CA TRP A 129 -16.71 26.16 -11.78
C TRP A 129 -16.98 27.29 -12.78
N MET A 130 -16.48 27.19 -14.02
CA MET A 130 -16.78 28.16 -15.09
C MET A 130 -18.27 28.17 -15.48
N LEU A 131 -18.94 27.01 -15.48
CA LEU A 131 -20.39 26.91 -15.69
C LEU A 131 -21.19 27.54 -14.54
N LYS A 132 -20.73 27.40 -13.29
CA LYS A 132 -21.36 28.05 -12.12
C LYS A 132 -21.12 29.57 -12.05
N GLN A 133 -20.03 30.07 -12.63
CA GLN A 133 -19.71 31.52 -12.69
C GLN A 133 -20.40 32.24 -13.86
N GLY A 134 -21.24 31.55 -14.65
CA GLY A 134 -22.00 32.17 -15.75
C GLY A 134 -21.14 32.69 -16.90
N GLN A 135 -19.91 32.20 -17.05
CA GLN A 135 -18.90 32.80 -17.93
C GLN A 135 -18.71 32.07 -19.29
N MET A 136 -19.68 31.26 -19.72
CA MET A 136 -19.74 30.73 -21.09
C MET A 136 -20.97 31.25 -21.85
N ARG A 137 -20.76 32.14 -22.82
CA ARG A 137 -21.66 32.31 -23.97
C ARG A 137 -21.22 31.32 -25.05
N TRP A 138 -22.02 30.29 -25.31
CA TRP A 138 -21.92 29.56 -26.57
C TRP A 138 -22.43 30.45 -27.69
N GLY A 139 -21.54 30.84 -28.61
CA GLY A 139 -21.93 31.27 -29.94
C GLY A 139 -22.35 30.05 -30.74
N ALA A 140 -23.61 29.65 -30.60
CA ALA A 140 -24.21 28.68 -31.51
C ALA A 140 -24.48 29.36 -32.86
N SER A 141 -23.54 29.29 -33.79
CA SER A 141 -23.84 29.47 -35.21
C SER A 141 -24.10 28.09 -35.84
N SER A 142 -25.39 27.77 -35.93
CA SER A 142 -26.07 27.01 -36.99
C SER A 142 -25.21 26.26 -38.01
N GLY A 143 -25.42 24.95 -38.10
CA GLY A 143 -24.96 24.13 -39.21
C GLY A 143 -25.49 22.70 -39.12
N LEU A 144 -26.80 22.53 -39.32
CA LEU A 144 -27.42 21.24 -39.63
C LEU A 144 -26.83 20.71 -40.94
N ALA A 145 -26.12 19.59 -40.88
CA ALA A 145 -25.98 18.68 -42.02
C ALA A 145 -25.85 17.25 -41.46
N ALA A 146 -27.00 16.59 -41.30
CA ALA A 146 -27.04 15.15 -41.27
C ALA A 146 -26.80 14.65 -42.71
N SER A 147 -25.71 13.92 -42.92
CA SER A 147 -25.58 13.02 -44.07
C SER A 147 -25.02 11.68 -43.61
N SER A 148 -25.85 10.67 -43.80
CA SER A 148 -25.61 9.23 -43.75
C SER A 148 -24.20 8.80 -44.14
N ALA A 149 -23.54 8.03 -43.27
CA ALA A 149 -22.45 7.14 -43.64
C ALA A 149 -22.90 5.70 -43.38
N SER A 150 -23.16 5.02 -44.48
CA SER A 150 -23.55 3.63 -44.62
C SER A 150 -22.49 2.69 -44.06
N VAL A 151 -22.94 1.61 -43.43
CA VAL A 151 -22.14 0.44 -43.07
C VAL A 151 -21.57 -0.17 -44.36
N GLY A 152 -20.26 -0.07 -44.56
CA GLY A 152 -19.51 -0.79 -45.59
C GLY A 152 -19.04 -2.13 -45.05
N ILE A 153 -19.73 -3.20 -45.45
CA ILE A 153 -19.25 -4.58 -45.37
C ILE A 153 -18.11 -4.73 -46.39
N CYS A 154 -16.96 -5.25 -45.96
CA CYS A 154 -15.93 -5.76 -46.88
C CYS A 154 -15.91 -7.28 -46.76
N SER A 155 -16.36 -7.92 -47.83
CA SER A 155 -16.43 -9.36 -48.04
C SER A 155 -15.06 -9.96 -48.35
N SER A 156 -14.88 -11.23 -47.99
CA SER A 156 -14.34 -12.25 -48.89
C SER A 156 -15.07 -13.56 -48.59
#